data_AF-A0A536X271-F1
#
_entry.id   AF-A0A536X271-F1
#
_cell.length_a   1.000
_cell.length_b   1.000
_cell.length_c   1.000
_cell.angle_alpha   90.00
_cell.angle_beta   90.00
_cell.angle_gamma   90.00
#
_symmetry.space_group_name_H-M   'P 1'
#
loop_
_entity.id
_entity.type
_entity.pdbx_description
1 polymer ?
#
loop_
_entity_poly.entity_id
_entity_poly.type
_entity_poly.pdbx_seq_one_letter_code
_entity_poly.pdbx_strand_id
1 'polypeptide(L)' 'MADLWDNPVQTDGFEFVEYAAPDPKALGSLFERMGFRAVARHRHKDVLLYKQGDVNFIINAEPRSFAQHFARRHGPSVCA' A
#
# COMPACT_ATOMS: atom_id res chain seq x y z
N MET A 1 17.31 -2.47 30.68
CA MET A 1 15.97 -2.06 30.20
C MET A 1 16.20 -0.98 29.18
N ALA A 2 15.74 -1.15 27.94
CA ALA A 2 15.85 -0.09 26.94
C ALA A 2 14.96 1.09 27.33
N ASP A 3 15.43 2.32 27.08
CA ASP A 3 14.67 3.55 27.29
C ASP A 3 13.45 3.55 26.35
N LEU A 4 12.31 4.08 26.79
CA LEU A 4 11.09 4.20 25.98
C LEU A 4 11.29 5.09 24.75
N TRP A 5 12.31 5.96 24.78
CA TRP A 5 12.65 6.86 23.68
C TRP A 5 13.83 6.37 22.82
N ASP A 6 14.35 5.18 23.10
CA ASP A 6 15.44 4.61 22.32
C ASP A 6 14.95 4.20 20.91
N ASN A 7 15.60 4.70 19.87
CA ASN A 7 15.30 4.38 18.46
C ASN A 7 16.50 3.66 17.82
N PRO A 8 16.73 2.37 18.17
CA PRO A 8 17.96 1.65 17.83
C PRO A 8 18.12 1.38 16.33
N VAL A 9 17.00 1.40 15.58
CA VAL A 9 16.97 1.16 14.12
C VAL A 9 16.74 2.46 13.33
N GLN A 10 16.72 3.61 14.01
CA GLN A 10 16.60 4.94 13.41
C GLN A 10 15.39 5.09 12.47
N THR A 11 14.23 4.55 12.84
CA THR A 11 13.01 4.73 12.04
C THR A 11 12.66 6.21 11.94
N ASP A 12 12.36 6.67 10.73
CA ASP A 12 12.07 8.07 10.41
C ASP A 12 10.73 8.18 9.66
N GLY A 13 9.64 7.96 10.40
CA GLY A 13 8.29 8.06 9.85
C GLY A 13 7.86 6.91 8.94
N PHE A 14 6.92 7.20 8.04
CA PHE A 14 6.29 6.22 7.15
C PHE A 14 6.73 6.45 5.70
N GLU A 15 7.17 5.38 5.04
CA GLU A 15 7.52 5.42 3.62
C GLU A 15 6.29 5.20 2.72
N PHE A 16 5.51 4.15 2.98
CA PHE A 16 4.28 3.84 2.24
C PHE A 16 3.32 2.97 3.06
N VAL A 17 2.10 2.81 2.54
CA VAL A 17 1.15 1.76 2.95
C VAL A 17 0.74 0.95 1.72
N GLU A 18 0.83 -0.38 1.81
CA GLU A 18 0.45 -1.28 0.72
C GLU A 18 -0.92 -1.90 0.99
N TYR A 19 -1.79 -1.81 -0.02
CA TYR A 19 -3.16 -2.30 0.01
C TYR A 19 -3.36 -3.44 -0.98
N ALA A 20 -4.24 -4.36 -0.60
CA ALA A 20 -4.72 -5.41 -1.46
C ALA A 20 -6.25 -5.46 -1.41
N ALA A 21 -6.89 -5.73 -2.55
CA ALA A 21 -8.34 -5.86 -2.64
C ALA A 21 -8.75 -6.89 -3.70
N PRO A 22 -9.90 -7.58 -3.54
CA PRO A 22 -10.47 -8.42 -4.60
C PRO A 22 -10.78 -7.65 -5.88
N ASP A 23 -11.14 -6.36 -5.77
CA ASP A 23 -11.29 -5.42 -6.88
C ASP A 23 -10.31 -4.24 -6.72
N PRO A 24 -9.10 -4.35 -7.29
CA PRO A 24 -8.09 -3.28 -7.25
C PRO A 24 -8.53 -1.99 -7.95
N LYS A 25 -9.41 -2.08 -8.96
CA LYS A 25 -9.88 -0.90 -9.71
C LYS A 25 -10.82 -0.05 -8.86
N ALA A 26 -11.75 -0.69 -8.15
CA ALA A 26 -12.64 0.01 -7.22
C ALA A 26 -11.85 0.72 -6.10
N LEU A 27 -10.78 0.07 -5.59
CA LEU A 27 -9.88 0.68 -4.60
C LEU A 27 -9.11 1.86 -5.20
N GLY A 28 -8.59 1.74 -6.42
CA GLY A 28 -7.96 2.84 -7.14
C GLY A 28 -8.88 4.05 -7.32
N SER A 29 -10.13 3.83 -7.73
CA SER A 29 -11.13 4.89 -7.85
C SER A 29 -11.48 5.54 -6.51
N LEU A 30 -11.41 4.81 -5.39
CA LEU A 30 -11.55 5.39 -4.06
C LEU A 30 -10.38 6.33 -3.73
N PHE A 31 -9.15 5.91 -3.99
CA PHE A 31 -7.98 6.75 -3.76
C PHE A 31 -8.00 8.03 -4.60
N GLU A 32 -8.44 7.94 -5.85
CA GLU A 32 -8.63 9.11 -6.72
C GLU A 32 -9.66 10.09 -6.14
N ARG A 33 -10.79 9.60 -5.60
CA ARG A 33 -11.77 10.45 -4.90
C ARG A 33 -11.23 11.08 -3.62
N MET A 34 -10.24 10.46 -2.99
CA MET A 34 -9.52 11.01 -1.82
C MET A 34 -8.41 11.99 -2.20
N GLY A 35 -8.23 12.31 -3.49
CA GLY A 35 -7.24 13.27 -3.97
C GLY A 35 -5.88 12.67 -4.34
N PHE A 36 -5.72 11.35 -4.28
CA PHE A 36 -4.51 10.69 -4.76
C PHE A 36 -4.49 10.59 -6.28
N ARG A 37 -3.29 10.46 -6.85
CA ARG A 37 -3.09 10.19 -8.27
C ARG A 37 -2.18 8.99 -8.45
N ALA A 38 -2.51 8.12 -9.41
CA ALA A 38 -1.58 7.08 -9.84
C ALA A 38 -0.38 7.73 -10.55
N VAL A 39 0.80 7.64 -9.94
CA VAL A 39 2.03 8.30 -10.43
C VAL A 39 3.07 7.33 -10.97
N ALA A 40 3.01 6.06 -10.59
CA ALA A 40 3.93 5.05 -11.11
C ALA A 40 3.28 3.65 -11.15
N ARG A 41 3.88 2.79 -11.98
CA ARG A 41 3.55 1.36 -12.08
C ARG A 41 4.82 0.55 -11.93
N HIS A 42 4.75 -0.58 -11.24
CA HIS A 42 5.87 -1.52 -11.19
C HIS A 42 6.17 -2.07 -12.59
N ARG A 43 7.44 -2.25 -12.94
CA ARG A 43 7.89 -2.64 -14.29
C ARG A 43 7.41 -4.02 -14.78
N HIS A 44 6.91 -4.86 -13.88
CA HIS A 44 6.74 -6.31 -14.11
C HIS A 44 5.56 -6.90 -13.36
N LYS A 45 5.25 -6.38 -12.17
CA LYS A 45 4.11 -6.81 -11.36
C LYS A 45 2.92 -5.89 -11.57
N ASP A 46 1.72 -6.41 -11.32
CA ASP A 46 0.50 -5.61 -11.31
C ASP A 46 0.39 -4.80 -10.01
N VAL A 47 1.20 -3.74 -9.92
CA VAL A 47 1.30 -2.88 -8.74
C VAL A 47 1.32 -1.41 -9.17
N LEU A 48 0.49 -0.59 -8.53
CA LEU A 48 0.36 0.84 -8.79
C LEU A 48 0.71 1.65 -7.54
N LEU A 49 1.47 2.73 -7.75
CA LEU A 49 1.74 3.74 -6.73
C LEU A 49 0.80 4.93 -6.93
N TYR A 50 0.03 5.22 -5.90
CA TYR A 50 -0.80 6.40 -5.72
C TYR A 50 -0.11 7.38 -4.77
N LYS A 51 -0.06 8.67 -5.14
CA LYS A 51 0.60 9.71 -4.33
C LYS A 51 -0.30 10.93 -4.13
N GLN A 52 -0.24 11.50 -2.94
CA GLN A 52 -0.82 12.80 -2.57
C GLN A 52 0.15 13.50 -1.61
N GLY A 53 0.84 14.55 -2.07
CA GLY A 53 1.95 15.14 -1.31
C GLY A 53 3.01 14.09 -0.99
N ASP A 54 3.38 13.97 0.28
CA ASP A 54 4.37 12.99 0.75
C ASP A 54 3.79 11.60 1.03
N VAL A 55 2.47 11.42 0.97
CA VAL A 55 1.81 10.13 1.23
C VAL A 55 1.90 9.21 0.01
N ASN A 56 2.42 8.00 0.22
CA ASN A 56 2.53 6.96 -0.79
C ASN A 56 1.61 5.77 -0.45
N PHE A 57 0.63 5.50 -1.31
CA PHE A 57 -0.22 4.31 -1.24
C PHE A 57 0.08 3.38 -2.39
N ILE A 58 0.26 2.11 -2.11
CA ILE A 58 0.48 1.08 -3.12
C ILE A 58 -0.76 0.22 -3.22
N ILE A 59 -1.23 -0.06 -4.43
CA ILE A 59 -2.21 -1.13 -4.67
C ILE A 59 -1.46 -2.30 -5.30
N ASN A 60 -1.45 -3.44 -4.63
CA ASN A 60 -0.90 -4.69 -5.15
C ASN A 60 -2.01 -5.62 -5.62
N ALA A 61 -2.09 -5.75 -6.95
CA ALA A 61 -3.02 -6.60 -7.67
C ALA A 61 -2.36 -7.87 -8.23
N GLU A 62 -1.10 -8.16 -7.84
CA GLU A 62 -0.32 -9.25 -8.40
C GLU A 62 -1.03 -10.61 -8.16
N PRO A 63 -1.35 -11.38 -9.21
CA PRO A 63 -2.04 -12.65 -9.05
C PRO A 63 -1.13 -13.71 -8.41
N ARG A 64 -1.72 -14.66 -7.68
CA ARG A 64 -1.00 -15.75 -7.00
C ARG A 64 0.07 -15.24 -6.02
N SER A 65 -0.12 -14.05 -5.45
CA SER A 65 0.76 -13.42 -4.47
C SER A 65 0.21 -13.51 -3.05
N PHE A 66 1.04 -13.14 -2.07
CA PHE A 66 0.60 -12.93 -0.68
C PHE A 66 -0.55 -11.91 -0.60
N ALA A 67 -0.40 -10.75 -1.25
CA ALA A 67 -1.40 -9.68 -1.28
C ALA A 67 -2.76 -10.20 -1.77
N GLN A 68 -2.78 -10.97 -2.88
CA GLN A 68 -4.03 -11.55 -3.37
C GLN A 68 -4.65 -12.54 -2.38
N HIS A 69 -3.85 -13.40 -1.73
CA HIS A 69 -4.37 -14.33 -0.73
C HIS A 69 -4.95 -13.59 0.49
N PHE A 70 -4.26 -12.55 0.94
CA PHE A 70 -4.70 -11.70 2.05
C PHE A 70 -6.03 -11.00 1.74
N ALA A 71 -6.14 -10.39 0.56
CA ALA A 71 -7.36 -9.75 0.08
C ALA A 71 -8.55 -10.71 -0.01
N ARG A 72 -8.33 -11.98 -0.38
CA ARG A 72 -9.40 -13.00 -0.40
C ARG A 72 -9.93 -13.32 0.98
N ARG A 73 -9.08 -13.27 2.01
CA ARG A 73 -9.46 -13.57 3.40
C ARG A 73 -10.09 -12.37 4.09
N HIS A 74 -9.57 -11.17 3.83
CA HIS A 74 -9.89 -9.96 4.60
C HIS A 74 -10.70 -8.91 3.84
N GLY A 75 -10.91 -9.10 2.53
CA GLY A 75 -11.47 -8.06 1.66
C GLY A 75 -10.45 -6.93 1.40
N PRO A 76 -10.91 -5.74 0.98
CA PRO A 76 -10.05 -4.57 0.83
C PRO A 76 -9.34 -4.22 2.15
N SER A 77 -8.02 -4.28 2.18
CA SER A 77 -7.25 -4.16 3.43
C SER A 77 -5.80 -3.72 3.19
N VAL A 78 -5.13 -3.30 4.27
CA VAL A 78 -3.68 -3.05 4.31
C VAL A 78 -2.95 -4.38 4.48
N CYS A 79 -1.93 -4.64 3.68
CA CYS A 79 -1.16 -5.89 3.71
C CYS A 79 0.35 -5.71 3.99
N ALA A 80 0.90 -4.50 3.87
CA ALA A 80 2.26 -4.15 4.28
C ALA A 80 2.37 -2.67 4.67
#